data_AF-A0A1Y1MJS5-F1
#
_entry.id   AF-A0A1Y1MJS5-F1
#
_cell.length_a   1.000
_cell.length_b   1.000
_cell.length_c   1.000
_cell.angle_alpha   90.00
_cell.angle_beta   90.00
_cell.angle_gamma   90.00
#
_symmetry.space_group_name_H-M   'P 1'
#
loop_
_entity.id
_entity.type
_entity.pdbx_description
1 polymer ?
#
loop_
_entity_poly.entity_id
_entity_poly.type
_entity_poly.pdbx_seq_one_letter_code
_entity_poly.pdbx_strand_id
1 'polypeptide(L)'
;MVRPSITRGCVSLVQEYVVKTTATVLPGSSGGAIFNDNGKLIAITVSNTKMEDVGVVYPRINLAVPILAILEYLQLFLQTGDTKILSRLHSSDLSVRQQWDFVSGKL
;
A
#
# COMPACT_ATOMS: atom_id res chain seq x y z
N MET A 1 -10.20 -25.13 -3.47
CA MET A 1 -9.42 -24.34 -2.48
C MET A 1 -8.36 -23.55 -3.23
N VAL A 2 -8.47 -22.22 -3.26
CA VAL A 2 -7.50 -21.36 -3.97
C VAL A 2 -6.32 -21.13 -3.02
N ARG A 3 -5.09 -21.36 -3.50
CA ARG A 3 -3.88 -21.05 -2.72
C ARG A 3 -3.53 -19.56 -2.91
N PRO A 4 -3.25 -18.82 -1.84
CA PRO A 4 -2.79 -17.44 -1.97
C PRO A 4 -1.38 -17.41 -2.58
N SER A 5 -1.11 -16.39 -3.40
CA SER A 5 0.23 -16.11 -3.90
C SER A 5 1.04 -15.37 -2.84
N ILE A 6 2.27 -15.82 -2.58
CA ILE A 6 3.18 -15.20 -1.60
C ILE A 6 4.45 -14.80 -2.33
N THR A 7 4.83 -13.52 -2.21
CA THR A 7 6.06 -12.97 -2.78
C THR A 7 6.91 -12.39 -1.64
N ARG A 8 8.22 -12.32 -1.87
CA ARG A 8 9.18 -11.75 -0.92
C ARG A 8 9.89 -10.57 -1.53
N GLY A 9 10.34 -9.66 -0.68
CA GLY A 9 11.12 -8.50 -1.07
C GLY A 9 11.56 -7.73 0.17
N CYS A 10 12.13 -6.55 -0.07
CA CYS A 10 12.59 -5.65 0.96
C CYS A 10 11.77 -4.37 0.91
N VAL A 11 11.54 -3.76 2.07
CA VAL A 11 11.06 -2.38 2.15
C VAL A 11 12.22 -1.46 1.80
N SER A 12 12.08 -0.71 0.71
CA SER A 12 13.11 0.22 0.24
C SER A 12 12.90 1.66 0.74
N LEU A 13 11.68 2.00 1.16
CA LEU A 13 11.34 3.31 1.73
C LEU A 13 10.13 3.18 2.65
N VAL A 14 10.15 3.91 3.76
CA VAL A 14 9.00 4.10 4.65
C VAL A 14 8.79 5.60 4.84
N GLN A 15 7.59 6.06 4.54
CA GLN A 15 7.08 7.38 4.91
C GLN A 15 5.78 7.18 5.71
N GLU A 16 5.24 8.28 6.23
CA GLU A 16 4.05 8.27 7.07
C GLU A 16 2.82 7.68 6.35
N TYR A 17 2.65 7.99 5.07
CA TYR A 17 1.47 7.59 4.29
C TYR A 17 1.76 6.60 3.17
N VAL A 18 3.03 6.23 2.95
CA VAL A 18 3.42 5.32 1.87
C VAL A 18 4.64 4.48 2.21
N VAL A 19 4.59 3.21 1.83
CA VAL A 19 5.70 2.25 1.86
C VAL A 19 6.04 1.86 0.44
N LYS A 20 7.33 1.82 0.13
CA LYS A 20 7.85 1.27 -1.13
C LYS A 20 8.50 -0.08 -0.88
N THR A 21 8.14 -1.07 -1.68
CA THR A 21 8.66 -2.44 -1.57
C THR A 21 9.12 -3.01 -2.90
N THR A 22 10.11 -3.89 -2.85
CA THR A 22 10.57 -4.68 -4.00
C THR A 22 9.81 -6.00 -4.16
N ALA A 23 8.93 -6.35 -3.21
CA ALA A 23 8.12 -7.55 -3.30
C ALA A 23 7.21 -7.48 -4.54
N THR A 24 7.15 -8.57 -5.30
CA THR A 24 6.38 -8.62 -6.55
C THR A 24 4.88 -8.51 -6.27
N VAL A 25 4.22 -7.54 -6.91
CA VAL A 25 2.78 -7.32 -6.85
C VAL A 25 2.16 -7.73 -8.18
N LEU A 26 1.30 -8.75 -8.14
CA LEU A 26 0.63 -9.29 -9.33
C LEU A 26 -0.72 -8.58 -9.56
N PRO A 27 -1.31 -8.68 -10.76
CA PRO A 27 -2.70 -8.28 -10.96
C PRO A 27 -3.62 -8.95 -9.94
N GLY A 28 -4.50 -8.17 -9.30
CA GLY A 28 -5.38 -8.65 -8.24
C GLY A 28 -4.74 -8.73 -6.85
N SER A 29 -3.47 -8.37 -6.67
CA SER A 29 -2.83 -8.28 -5.35
C SER A 29 -3.18 -7.01 -4.56
N SER A 30 -3.91 -6.05 -5.16
CA SER A 30 -4.39 -4.86 -4.44
C SER A 30 -5.31 -5.26 -3.28
N GLY A 31 -5.15 -4.60 -2.14
CA GLY A 31 -5.77 -5.01 -0.87
C GLY A 31 -5.03 -6.15 -0.15
N GLY A 32 -3.98 -6.71 -0.76
CA GLY A 32 -3.14 -7.73 -0.15
C GLY A 32 -2.33 -7.22 1.06
N ALA A 33 -2.02 -8.12 1.98
CA ALA A 33 -1.27 -7.82 3.20
C ALA A 33 0.24 -8.00 3.00
N ILE A 34 1.03 -7.05 3.51
CA ILE A 34 2.48 -7.16 3.63
C ILE A 34 2.82 -7.45 5.09
N PHE A 35 3.57 -8.53 5.31
CA PHE A 35 4.03 -8.95 6.62
C PHE A 35 5.55 -8.80 6.75
N ASN A 36 6.03 -8.52 7.96
CA ASN A 36 7.45 -8.66 8.28
C ASN A 36 7.81 -10.11 8.64
N ASP A 37 9.09 -10.36 8.90
CA ASP A 37 9.61 -11.71 9.23
C ASP A 37 9.03 -12.30 10.52
N ASN A 38 8.44 -11.46 11.38
CA ASN A 38 7.74 -11.89 12.60
C ASN A 38 6.23 -12.14 12.37
N GLY A 39 5.77 -12.09 11.11
CA GLY A 39 4.36 -12.26 10.77
C GLY A 39 3.45 -11.09 11.14
N LYS A 40 4.01 -9.91 11.45
CA LYS A 40 3.22 -8.71 11.76
C LYS A 40 2.82 -7.98 10.48
N LEU A 41 1.55 -7.59 10.37
CA LEU A 41 1.05 -6.75 9.29
C LEU A 41 1.72 -5.37 9.36
N ILE A 42 2.31 -4.91 8.27
CA ILE A 42 2.98 -3.62 8.20
C ILE A 42 2.36 -2.66 7.18
N ALA A 43 1.77 -3.17 6.10
CA ALA A 43 1.18 -2.35 5.06
C ALA A 43 0.16 -3.13 4.21
N ILE A 44 -0.71 -2.40 3.52
CA ILE A 44 -1.66 -2.92 2.53
C ILE A 44 -1.20 -2.54 1.13
N THR A 45 -1.06 -3.52 0.25
CA THR A 45 -0.70 -3.30 -1.15
C THR A 45 -1.78 -2.51 -1.87
N VAL A 46 -1.41 -1.44 -2.57
CA VAL A 46 -2.39 -0.63 -3.33
C VAL A 46 -2.10 -0.71 -4.82
N SER A 47 -0.90 -0.31 -5.23
CA SER A 47 -0.55 -0.15 -6.65
C SER A 47 0.85 -0.63 -6.96
N ASN A 48 1.03 -0.99 -8.23
CA ASN A 48 2.31 -1.23 -8.87
C ASN A 48 2.68 0.02 -9.67
N THR A 49 3.93 0.50 -9.52
CA THR A 49 4.39 1.66 -10.31
C THR A 49 4.61 1.21 -11.75
N LYS A 50 3.83 1.78 -12.66
CA LYS A 50 4.00 1.65 -14.11
C LYS A 50 4.53 2.98 -14.64
N MET A 51 5.51 2.94 -15.52
CA MET A 51 5.92 4.12 -16.26
C MET A 51 4.94 4.29 -17.43
N GLU A 52 4.12 5.35 -17.39
CA GLU A 52 3.09 5.60 -18.42
C GLU A 52 3.69 5.80 -19.82
N ASP A 53 4.91 6.31 -19.91
CA ASP A 53 5.52 6.71 -21.19
C ASP A 53 6.12 5.54 -22.01
N VAL A 54 6.41 4.38 -21.41
CA VAL A 54 7.10 3.27 -22.11
C VAL A 54 6.38 1.91 -21.92
N GLY A 55 5.31 1.85 -21.12
CA GLY A 55 4.56 0.60 -20.89
C GLY A 55 5.32 -0.47 -20.11
N VAL A 56 6.50 -0.14 -19.58
CA VAL A 56 7.35 -1.05 -18.81
C VAL A 56 6.95 -1.00 -17.33
N VAL A 57 6.54 -2.15 -16.81
CA VAL A 57 6.33 -2.36 -15.38
C VAL A 57 7.70 -2.53 -14.74
N TYR A 58 8.09 -1.66 -13.82
CA TYR A 58 9.26 -1.90 -12.97
C TYR A 58 8.87 -2.91 -11.89
N PRO A 59 9.27 -4.19 -11.99
CA PRO A 59 8.68 -5.26 -11.17
C PRO A 59 8.98 -5.12 -9.68
N ARG A 60 9.92 -4.22 -9.33
CA ARG A 60 10.51 -4.06 -8.00
C ARG A 60 10.23 -2.68 -7.38
N ILE A 61 9.29 -1.92 -7.91
CA ILE A 61 8.82 -0.67 -7.29
C ILE A 61 7.30 -0.77 -7.13
N ASN A 62 6.88 -1.15 -5.94
CA ASN A 62 5.47 -1.27 -5.59
C ASN A 62 5.16 -0.43 -4.37
N LEU A 63 3.95 0.14 -4.34
CA LEU A 63 3.51 1.07 -3.31
C LEU A 63 2.41 0.43 -2.45
N ALA A 64 2.49 0.73 -1.16
CA ALA A 64 1.59 0.21 -0.15
C ALA A 64 1.26 1.29 0.88
N VAL A 65 0.07 1.19 1.48
CA VAL A 65 -0.35 2.05 2.59
C VAL A 65 0.14 1.45 3.90
N PRO A 66 0.95 2.15 4.71
CA PRO A 66 1.34 1.68 6.04
C PRO A 66 0.11 1.41 6.90
N ILE A 67 0.10 0.30 7.66
CA ILE A 67 -1.07 -0.03 8.49
C ILE A 67 -1.34 1.03 9.56
N LEU A 68 -0.28 1.62 10.12
CA LEU A 68 -0.38 2.63 11.16
C LEU A 68 -1.08 3.91 10.67
N ALA A 69 -1.01 4.22 9.37
CA ALA A 69 -1.67 5.40 8.78
C ALA A 69 -3.20 5.26 8.74
N ILE A 70 -3.72 4.04 8.82
CA ILE A 70 -5.16 3.76 8.66
C ILE A 70 -5.78 3.01 9.83
N LEU A 71 -4.96 2.53 10.78
CA LEU A 71 -5.39 1.63 11.85
C LEU A 71 -6.49 2.23 12.71
N GLU A 72 -6.40 3.51 13.05
CA GLU A 72 -7.40 4.20 13.86
C GLU A 72 -8.79 4.16 13.20
N TYR A 73 -8.86 4.44 11.90
CA TYR A 73 -10.13 4.42 11.16
C TYR A 73 -10.71 3.02 11.07
N LEU A 74 -9.85 2.00 10.89
CA LEU A 74 -10.28 0.60 10.89
C LEU A 74 -10.81 0.18 12.26
N GLN A 75 -10.14 0.56 13.35
CA GLN A 75 -10.59 0.27 14.71
C GLN A 75 -11.94 0.94 15.01
N LEU A 76 -12.09 2.21 14.63
CA LEU A 76 -13.35 2.93 14.82
C LEU A 76 -14.48 2.29 14.01
N PHE A 77 -14.21 1.87 12.77
CA PHE A 77 -15.17 1.11 11.97
C PHE A 77 -15.57 -0.21 12.63
N LEU A 78 -14.61 -0.98 13.14
CA LEU A 78 -14.88 -2.25 13.83
C LEU A 78 -15.71 -2.07 15.10
N GLN A 79 -15.53 -0.95 15.82
CA GLN A 79 -16.27 -0.65 17.05
C GLN A 79 -17.70 -0.16 16.78
N THR A 80 -17.89 0.64 15.75
CA THR A 80 -19.16 1.35 15.47
C THR A 80 -20.01 0.69 14.40
N GLY A 81 -19.40 -0.07 13.48
CA GLY A 81 -20.03 -0.57 12.27
C GLY A 81 -20.34 0.50 11.22
N ASP A 82 -19.98 1.77 11.45
CA ASP A 82 -20.32 2.87 10.55
C ASP A 82 -19.37 2.95 9.35
N THR A 83 -19.86 2.51 8.19
CA THR A 83 -19.10 2.52 6.93
C THR A 83 -18.69 3.91 6.48
N LYS A 84 -19.34 4.98 6.97
CA LYS A 84 -18.95 6.37 6.66
C LYS A 84 -17.55 6.70 7.17
N ILE A 85 -17.07 6.05 8.23
CA ILE A 85 -15.70 6.23 8.74
C ILE A 85 -14.66 5.89 7.67
N LEU A 86 -14.92 4.88 6.84
CA LEU A 86 -14.00 4.43 5.79
C LEU A 86 -13.80 5.49 4.70
N SER A 87 -14.68 6.48 4.57
CA SER A 87 -14.47 7.63 3.68
C SER A 87 -13.21 8.42 4.05
N ARG A 88 -12.76 8.36 5.31
CA ARG A 88 -11.51 9.01 5.76
C ARG A 88 -10.24 8.36 5.21
N LEU A 89 -10.32 7.13 4.69
CA LEU A 89 -9.22 6.51 3.97
C LEU A 89 -8.93 7.21 2.64
N HIS A 90 -9.90 7.97 2.12
CA HIS A 90 -9.69 8.87 1.00
C HIS A 90 -9.25 10.25 1.52
N SER A 91 -7.96 10.55 1.36
CA SER A 91 -7.41 11.84 1.77
C SER A 91 -7.16 12.77 0.58
N SER A 92 -7.61 14.02 0.70
CA SER A 92 -7.26 15.12 -0.20
C SER A 92 -6.13 15.99 0.37
N ASP A 93 -5.52 15.59 1.49
CA ASP A 93 -4.43 16.30 2.15
C ASP A 93 -3.22 16.41 1.21
N LEU A 94 -2.67 17.62 1.11
CA LEU A 94 -1.51 17.91 0.28
C LEU A 94 -0.26 17.15 0.73
N SER A 95 -0.08 16.93 2.04
CA SER A 95 1.06 16.19 2.59
C SER A 95 1.03 14.71 2.16
N VAL A 96 -0.15 14.09 2.19
CA VAL A 96 -0.37 12.73 1.69
C VAL A 96 -0.05 12.69 0.21
N ARG A 97 -0.65 13.59 -0.59
CA ARG A 97 -0.41 13.64 -2.05
C ARG A 97 1.07 13.83 -2.38
N GLN A 98 1.77 14.74 -1.71
CA GLN A 98 3.19 14.99 -1.92
C GLN A 98 4.06 13.76 -1.65
N GLN A 99 3.78 13.02 -0.58
CA GLN A 99 4.49 11.77 -0.30
C GLN A 99 4.26 10.75 -1.41
N TRP A 100 3.01 10.57 -1.83
CA TRP A 100 2.65 9.67 -2.92
C TRP A 100 3.27 10.09 -4.26
N ASP A 101 3.28 11.37 -4.60
CA ASP A 101 3.91 11.91 -5.81
C ASP A 101 5.44 11.74 -5.79
N PHE A 102 6.07 11.97 -4.64
CA PHE A 102 7.51 11.80 -4.46
C PHE A 102 7.94 10.35 -4.71
N VAL A 103 7.20 9.38 -4.15
CA VAL A 103 7.55 7.95 -4.31
C VAL A 103 7.12 7.37 -5.65
N SER A 104 6.08 7.95 -6.25
CA SER A 104 5.59 7.62 -7.59
C SER A 104 6.38 8.33 -8.69
N GLY A 105 7.34 9.19 -8.31
CA GLY A 105 8.09 10.07 -9.19
C GLY A 105 8.32 9.44 -10.56
N LYS A 106 7.83 10.14 -11.59
CA LYS A 106 7.94 9.75 -13.00
C LYS A 106 9.34 9.20 -13.25
N LEU A 107 9.43 7.89 -13.48
CA LEU A 107 10.57 7.32 -14.20
C LEU A 107 10.50 7.82 -15.65
#